data_AF-A0A920MWI2-F1
#
_entry.id   AF-A0A920MWI2-F1
#
_cell.length_a   1.000
_cell.length_b   1.000
_cell.length_c   1.000
_cell.angle_alpha   90.00
_cell.angle_beta   90.00
_cell.angle_gamma   90.00
#
_symmetry.space_group_name_H-M   'P 1'
#
loop_
_entity.id
_entity.type
_entity.pdbx_description
1 polymer ?
#
loop_
_entity_poly.entity_id
_entity_poly.type
_entity_poly.pdbx_seq_one_letter_code
_entity_poly.pdbx_strand_id
1 'polypeptide(L)' 'MKNIRRILAIELLVASNINYRFHKKLSSGNGLKPVMTLFQREKLLTKNDHILSEDLIAMNKLIISGKIIKNVMKVTKLV' A
#
# COMPACT_ATOMS: atom_id res chain seq x y z
N MET A 1 6.24 -17.15 -8.71
CA MET A 1 5.59 -16.30 -7.67
C MET A 1 6.43 -15.14 -7.13
N LYS A 2 7.73 -15.30 -6.84
CA LYS A 2 8.58 -14.22 -6.25
C LYS A 2 8.64 -12.94 -7.11
N ASN A 3 8.83 -13.10 -8.43
CA ASN A 3 8.93 -11.96 -9.35
C ASN A 3 7.60 -11.21 -9.50
N ILE A 4 6.48 -11.93 -9.58
CA ILE A 4 5.13 -11.35 -9.63
C ILE A 4 4.86 -10.50 -8.38
N ARG A 5 5.18 -11.02 -7.17
CA ARG A 5 5.03 -10.23 -5.94
C ARG A 5 5.89 -8.97 -5.94
N ARG A 6 7.07 -9.01 -6.53
CA ARG A 6 7.94 -7.83 -6.63
C ARG A 6 7.36 -6.77 -7.56
N ILE A 7 6.80 -7.18 -8.70
CA ILE A 7 6.06 -6.28 -9.61
C ILE A 7 4.86 -5.67 -8.87
N LEU A 8 4.07 -6.49 -8.16
CA LEU A 8 2.93 -6.02 -7.38
C LEU A 8 3.35 -5.05 -6.26
N ALA A 9 4.49 -5.28 -5.61
CA ALA A 9 5.02 -4.37 -4.59
C ALA A 9 5.37 -3.00 -5.17
N ILE A 10 5.98 -2.96 -6.36
CA ILE A 10 6.25 -1.70 -7.09
C ILE A 10 4.94 -0.99 -7.41
N GLU A 11 3.97 -1.70 -8.00
CA GLU A 11 2.67 -1.14 -8.36
C GLU A 11 1.96 -0.52 -7.15
N LEU A 12 1.89 -1.25 -6.03
CA LEU A 12 1.26 -0.76 -4.80
C LEU A 12 1.98 0.45 -4.22
N LEU A 13 3.32 0.47 -4.24
CA LEU A 13 4.10 1.62 -3.77
C LEU A 13 3.84 2.86 -4.65
N VAL A 14 3.86 2.69 -5.97
CA VAL A 14 3.64 3.79 -6.92
C VAL A 14 2.21 4.31 -6.82
N ALA A 15 1.19 3.44 -6.93
CA ALA A 15 -0.21 3.84 -6.89
C ALA A 15 -0.60 4.51 -5.57
N SER A 16 -0.11 3.99 -4.43
CA SER A 16 -0.37 4.60 -3.12
C SER A 16 0.36 5.93 -2.94
N ASN A 17 1.59 6.07 -3.40
CA ASN A 17 2.28 7.36 -3.35
C ASN A 17 1.66 8.39 -4.29
N ILE A 18 1.16 8.01 -5.47
CA ILE A 18 0.39 8.90 -6.34
C ILE A 18 -0.87 9.38 -5.61
N ASN A 19 -1.63 8.46 -5.01
CA ASN A 19 -2.82 8.81 -4.23
C ASN A 19 -2.49 9.77 -3.07
N TYR A 20 -1.45 9.46 -2.31
CA TYR A 20 -0.99 10.28 -1.18
C TYR A 20 -0.51 11.68 -1.60
N ARG A 21 0.18 11.80 -2.74
CA ARG A 21 0.76 13.06 -3.21
C ARG A 21 -0.24 13.95 -3.93
N PHE A 22 -1.03 13.38 -4.83
CA PHE A 22 -1.86 14.14 -5.77
C PHE A 22 -3.36 14.11 -5.45
N HIS A 23 -3.84 13.10 -4.72
CA HIS A 23 -5.26 12.94 -4.42
C HIS A 23 -5.61 13.12 -2.93
N LYS A 24 -4.72 13.73 -2.12
CA LYS A 24 -4.94 13.96 -0.68
C LYS A 24 -6.20 14.77 -0.36
N LYS A 25 -6.63 15.65 -1.27
CA LYS A 25 -7.86 16.45 -1.12
C LYS A 25 -9.14 15.69 -1.53
N LEU A 26 -9.00 14.50 -2.08
CA LEU A 26 -10.11 13.62 -2.47
C LEU A 26 -10.34 12.56 -1.41
N SER A 27 -11.58 12.10 -1.29
CA SER A 27 -11.92 11.01 -0.38
C SER A 27 -11.64 9.66 -1.04
N SER A 28 -10.80 8.84 -0.40
CA SER A 28 -10.63 7.44 -0.79
C SER A 28 -11.89 6.63 -0.49
N GLY A 29 -12.25 5.71 -1.38
CA GLY A 29 -13.34 4.76 -1.15
C GLY A 29 -13.10 3.85 0.05
N ASN A 30 -14.16 3.20 0.55
CA ASN A 30 -14.15 2.41 1.78
C ASN A 30 -13.09 1.31 1.81
N GLY A 31 -12.86 0.62 0.69
CA GLY A 31 -11.81 -0.41 0.58
C GLY A 31 -10.38 0.15 0.55
N LEU A 32 -10.18 1.35 0.00
CA LEU A 32 -8.85 1.96 -0.16
C LEU A 32 -8.37 2.67 1.10
N LYS A 33 -9.26 3.31 1.85
CA LYS A 33 -8.95 4.04 3.09
C LYS A 33 -8.14 3.23 4.11
N PRO A 34 -8.46 1.96 4.45
CA PRO A 34 -7.65 1.16 5.37
C PRO A 34 -6.27 0.80 4.81
N VAL A 35 -6.12 0.68 3.48
CA VAL A 35 -4.83 0.41 2.82
C VAL A 35 -3.92 1.63 2.92
N MET A 36 -4.44 2.82 2.57
CA MET A 36 -3.67 4.06 2.69
C MET A 36 -3.25 4.34 4.14
N THR A 37 -4.15 4.08 5.09
CA THR A 37 -3.83 4.20 6.53
C THR A 37 -2.74 3.23 6.96
N LEU A 38 -2.77 1.97 6.48
CA LEU A 38 -1.73 1.00 6.75
C LEU A 38 -0.38 1.46 6.20
N PHE A 39 -0.32 1.87 4.94
CA PHE A 39 0.94 2.27 4.31
C PHE A 39 1.54 3.53 4.93
N GLN A 40 0.70 4.47 5.39
CA GLN A 40 1.18 5.62 6.15
C GLN A 40 1.83 5.20 7.48
N ARG A 41 1.25 4.25 8.21
CA ARG A 41 1.80 3.72 9.47
C ARG A 41 3.12 2.99 9.26
N GLU A 42 3.24 2.26 8.15
CA GLU A 42 4.45 1.53 7.76
C GLU A 42 5.51 2.45 7.10
N LYS A 43 5.26 3.77 7.05
CA LYS A 43 6.15 4.80 6.48
C LYS A 43 6.46 4.64 4.98
N LEU A 44 5.60 3.95 4.23
CA LEU A 44 5.73 3.71 2.79
C LEU A 44 5.21 4.86 1.90
N LEU A 45 4.66 5.91 2.52
CA LEU A 45 4.12 7.09 1.84
C LEU A 45 5.01 8.29 2.14
N THR A 46 5.73 8.76 1.14
CA THR A 46 6.70 9.85 1.31
C THR A 46 6.66 10.79 0.11
N LYS A 47 7.08 12.03 0.33
CA LYS A 47 7.28 13.05 -0.71
C LYS A 47 8.74 13.18 -1.14
N ASN A 48 9.66 12.72 -0.31
CA ASN A 48 11.09 12.89 -0.51
C ASN A 48 11.72 11.60 -1.02
N ASP A 49 12.82 11.75 -1.73
CA ASP A 49 13.63 10.62 -2.17
C ASP A 49 14.28 9.91 -0.97
N HIS A 50 14.40 8.61 -1.10
CA HIS A 50 14.96 7.70 -0.10
C HIS A 50 15.25 6.35 -0.78
N ILE A 51 15.80 5.40 -0.03
CA ILE A 51 16.21 4.09 -0.55
C ILE A 51 14.99 3.22 -0.86
N LEU A 52 14.70 3.02 -2.15
CA LEU A 52 13.56 2.23 -2.62
C LEU A 52 13.60 0.75 -2.21
N SER A 53 14.79 0.17 -2.01
CA SER A 53 14.91 -1.26 -1.69
C SER A 53 14.30 -1.61 -0.34
N GLU A 54 14.36 -0.71 0.65
CA GLU A 54 13.78 -0.89 1.97
C GLU A 54 12.24 -0.92 1.90
N ASP A 55 11.67 0.01 1.15
CA ASP A 55 10.23 0.09 0.86
C ASP A 55 9.72 -1.18 0.16
N LEU A 56 10.47 -1.68 -0.82
CA LEU A 56 10.13 -2.92 -1.52
C LEU A 56 10.14 -4.13 -0.58
N ILE A 57 11.10 -4.20 0.36
CA ILE A 57 11.16 -5.27 1.36
C ILE A 57 9.95 -5.18 2.29
N ALA A 58 9.64 -3.99 2.79
CA ALA A 58 8.50 -3.76 3.68
C ALA A 58 7.17 -4.06 2.99
N MET A 59 6.95 -3.56 1.77
CA MET A 59 5.75 -3.85 0.98
C MET A 59 5.60 -5.36 0.71
N ASN A 60 6.68 -6.04 0.35
CA ASN A 60 6.63 -7.50 0.14
C ASN A 60 6.29 -8.27 1.43
N LYS A 61 6.72 -7.81 2.62
CA LYS A 61 6.28 -8.37 3.90
C LYS A 61 4.77 -8.17 4.13
N LEU A 62 4.22 -7.01 3.77
CA LEU A 62 2.77 -6.75 3.86
C LEU A 62 1.94 -7.62 2.92
N ILE A 63 2.44 -7.87 1.71
CA ILE A 63 1.81 -8.77 0.74
C ILE A 63 1.82 -10.21 1.27
N ILE A 64 2.98 -10.72 1.69
CA ILE A 64 3.14 -12.11 2.14
C ILE A 64 2.34 -12.40 3.41
N SER A 65 2.30 -11.46 4.35
CA SER A 65 1.51 -11.62 5.59
C SER A 65 -0.01 -11.55 5.39
N GLY A 66 -0.46 -11.17 4.19
CA GLY A 66 -1.87 -10.92 3.89
C GLY A 66 -2.46 -9.73 4.66
N LYS A 67 -1.64 -8.91 5.31
CA LYS A 67 -2.09 -7.80 6.17
C LYS A 67 -2.91 -6.77 5.39
N ILE A 68 -2.59 -6.55 4.12
CA ILE A 68 -3.33 -5.68 3.20
C ILE A 68 -4.78 -6.18 3.05
N ILE A 69 -4.95 -7.43 2.62
CA ILE A 69 -6.27 -8.05 2.40
C ILE A 69 -7.08 -8.08 3.71
N LYS A 70 -6.45 -8.52 4.81
CA LYS A 70 -7.08 -8.55 6.14
C LYS A 70 -7.60 -7.18 6.57
N ASN A 71 -6.90 -6.08 6.23
CA ASN A 71 -7.37 -4.74 6.56
C ASN A 71 -8.55 -4.29 5.70
N VAL A 72 -8.58 -4.67 4.42
CA VAL A 72 -9.69 -4.35 3.51
C VAL A 72 -10.94 -5.13 3.89
N MET A 73 -10.81 -6.43 4.21
CA MET A 73 -11.95 -7.29 4.60
C MET A 73 -12.66 -6.84 5.88
N LYS A 74 -12.00 -6.08 6.77
CA LYS A 74 -12.66 -5.51 7.97
C LYS A 74 -13.76 -4.51 7.63
N VAL A 75 -13.66 -3.85 6.49
CA VAL A 75 -14.56 -2.75 6.09
C VAL A 75 -15.34 -3.06 4.83
N THR A 76 -14.95 -4.12 4.11
CA THR A 76 -15.68 -4.62 2.95
C THR A 76 -16.25 -5.97 3.32
N LYS A 77 -17.57 -6.12 3.26
CA LYS A 77 -18.23 -7.43 3.30
C LYS A 77 -18.00 -8.15 1.97
N LEU A 78 -16.74 -8.35 1.60
CA LEU A 78 -16.36 -9.21 0.49
C LEU A 78 -16.52 -10.63 1.02
N VAL A 79 -17.69 -11.19 0.71
CA VAL A 79 -18.06 -12.60 0.89
C VAL A 79 -17.25 -13.45 -0.07
#